data_AF-A0A6S6SHH0-F1
#
_entry.id   AF-A0A6S6SHH0-F1
#
_cell.length_a   1.000
_cell.length_b   1.000
_cell.length_c   1.000
_cell.angle_alpha   90.00
_cell.angle_beta   90.00
_cell.angle_gamma   90.00
#
_symmetry.space_group_name_H-M   'P 1'
#
loop_
_entity.id
_entity.type
_entity.pdbx_description
1 polymer ?
#
loop_
_entity_poly.entity_id
_entity_poly.type
_entity_poly.pdbx_seq_one_letter_code
_entity_poly.pdbx_strand_id
1 'polypeptide(L)'
;MTFTIKDKQTCTNLQRAFNRSGNSFALFFVLVNSANSQKKMANLLKAELDRPVEEISLSLKSLKNTNLDEWLHTQLDASPENSLVFLYNFEKMLVNGAQASRDFLQKLNWRRSSLAAIKRPIVIWLPHFAMEQIAEYAPDFYDWYTNVYELSIEDNEQKGFQKQFTTEFESADIHPANRMSSTDKQQWLISLRVLLDENPQHNSHRAKILNDIGNLLYSLGKFNGALEHFQGSLAIRQEIGDKFGENTTLNNISGIYRARGDYETALKYLQQSLAITQEIGDKSGEGTTLNNMATTAHARGDYETALKYLQQSLAIQQEIVDKSGEGTTLNNISQIYGARGDYETALKYLQQSFAIRQKIGDKSGEGATLNNISQIYGARGDYETALKY
;
A
#
# COMPACT_ATOMS: atom_id res chain seq x y z
N MET A 1 22.60 -9.11 4.53
CA MET A 1 21.94 -10.07 3.61
C MET A 1 20.47 -10.11 3.98
N THR A 2 19.58 -9.82 3.04
CA THR A 2 18.12 -9.77 3.28
C THR A 2 17.50 -11.07 2.80
N PHE A 3 16.69 -11.71 3.65
CA PHE A 3 16.03 -12.97 3.32
C PHE A 3 14.51 -12.77 3.29
N THR A 4 13.87 -13.05 2.16
CA THR A 4 12.41 -12.97 2.05
C THR A 4 11.75 -14.28 2.47
N ILE A 5 10.90 -14.25 3.50
CA ILE A 5 10.17 -15.41 4.01
C ILE A 5 8.93 -15.63 3.15
N LYS A 6 8.98 -16.65 2.28
CA LYS A 6 7.90 -17.03 1.35
C LYS A 6 7.31 -18.42 1.63
N ASP A 7 8.01 -19.24 2.41
CA ASP A 7 7.66 -20.65 2.62
C ASP A 7 8.19 -21.19 3.96
N LYS A 8 7.78 -22.43 4.30
CA LYS A 8 8.22 -23.15 5.50
C LYS A 8 9.74 -23.34 5.55
N GLN A 9 10.39 -23.51 4.40
CA GLN A 9 11.85 -23.70 4.31
C GLN A 9 12.62 -22.45 4.75
N THR A 10 12.09 -21.27 4.45
CA THR A 10 12.67 -20.00 4.88
C THR A 10 12.49 -19.77 6.38
N CYS A 11 11.35 -20.19 6.96
CA CYS A 11 11.16 -20.22 8.41
C CYS A 11 12.18 -21.15 9.11
N THR A 12 12.48 -22.31 8.53
CA THR A 12 13.52 -23.21 9.04
C THR A 12 14.92 -22.58 8.96
N ASN A 13 15.21 -21.77 7.93
CA ASN A 13 16.48 -21.06 7.84
C ASN A 13 16.61 -19.96 8.92
N LEU A 14 15.53 -19.22 9.17
CA LEU A 14 15.44 -18.24 10.26
C LEU A 14 15.66 -18.91 11.63
N GLN A 15 14.99 -20.04 11.86
CA GLN A 15 15.14 -20.86 13.06
C GLN A 15 16.58 -21.35 13.25
N ARG A 16 17.24 -21.84 12.19
CA ARG A 16 18.66 -22.23 12.25
C ARG A 16 19.57 -21.05 12.57
N ALA A 17 19.30 -19.88 12.03
CA ALA A 17 20.06 -18.67 12.34
C ALA A 17 19.93 -18.28 13.83
N PHE A 18 18.73 -18.41 14.40
CA PHE A 18 18.51 -18.21 15.83
C PHE A 18 19.24 -19.26 16.68
N ASN A 19 19.15 -20.53 16.33
CA ASN A 19 19.82 -21.60 17.07
C ASN A 19 21.35 -21.47 17.03
N ARG A 20 21.93 -21.03 15.91
CA ARG A 20 23.38 -20.79 15.77
C ARG A 20 23.89 -19.66 16.67
N SER A 21 23.05 -18.69 17.01
CA SER A 21 23.45 -17.60 17.92
C SER A 21 23.59 -18.07 19.37
N GLY A 22 23.01 -19.23 19.74
CA GLY A 22 23.04 -19.76 21.10
C GLY A 22 22.51 -18.76 22.13
N ASN A 23 23.25 -18.60 23.22
CA ASN A 23 23.00 -17.63 24.29
C ASN A 23 23.89 -16.38 24.16
N SER A 24 24.37 -16.08 22.95
CA SER A 24 25.13 -14.84 22.71
C SER A 24 24.20 -13.76 22.20
N PHE A 25 24.59 -12.50 22.40
CA PHE A 25 23.88 -11.38 21.81
C PHE A 25 23.88 -11.51 20.28
N ALA A 26 22.69 -11.45 19.69
CA ALA A 26 22.48 -11.37 18.25
C ALA A 26 21.21 -10.57 17.99
N LEU A 27 21.28 -9.61 17.07
CA LEU A 27 20.19 -8.71 16.75
C LEU A 27 19.59 -9.10 15.40
N PHE A 28 18.28 -9.36 15.38
CA PHE A 28 17.57 -9.74 14.17
C PHE A 28 16.46 -8.75 13.88
N PHE A 29 16.43 -8.23 12.66
CA PHE A 29 15.32 -7.40 12.20
C PHE A 29 14.36 -8.24 11.37
N VAL A 30 13.08 -8.17 11.70
CA VAL A 30 12.01 -8.84 10.96
C VAL A 30 11.02 -7.80 10.47
N LEU A 31 11.04 -7.57 9.16
CA LEU A 31 10.19 -6.58 8.50
C LEU A 31 8.79 -7.14 8.32
N VAL A 32 7.79 -6.41 8.83
CA VAL A 32 6.38 -6.79 8.81
C VAL A 32 5.53 -5.76 8.07
N ASN A 33 4.65 -6.26 7.20
CA ASN A 33 3.74 -5.42 6.42
C ASN A 33 2.41 -5.18 7.14
N SER A 34 2.10 -5.97 8.19
CA SER A 34 0.91 -5.79 9.04
C SER A 34 1.10 -6.42 10.42
N ALA A 35 0.31 -5.97 11.40
CA ALA A 35 0.26 -6.57 12.74
C ALA A 35 -0.26 -8.02 12.73
N ASN A 36 -1.11 -8.37 11.75
CA ASN A 36 -1.60 -9.74 11.59
C ASN A 36 -0.47 -10.67 11.10
N SER A 37 0.30 -10.22 10.13
CA SER A 37 1.46 -10.94 9.60
C SER A 37 2.54 -11.15 10.68
N GLN A 38 2.76 -10.13 11.52
CA GLN A 38 3.62 -10.21 12.70
C GLN A 38 3.16 -11.31 13.67
N LYS A 39 1.88 -11.30 14.06
CA LYS A 39 1.31 -12.28 15.02
C LYS A 39 1.38 -13.71 14.47
N LYS A 40 1.04 -13.90 13.19
CA LYS A 40 1.09 -15.19 12.51
C LYS A 40 2.50 -15.75 12.48
N MET A 41 3.49 -14.93 12.12
CA MET A 41 4.89 -15.36 12.08
C MET A 41 5.47 -15.60 13.48
N ALA A 42 5.19 -14.73 14.44
CA ALA A 42 5.62 -14.92 15.83
C ALA A 42 5.11 -16.25 16.39
N ASN A 43 3.86 -16.61 16.11
CA ASN A 43 3.30 -17.90 16.52
C ASN A 43 3.96 -19.09 15.81
N LEU A 44 4.24 -18.98 14.51
CA LEU A 44 4.96 -20.02 13.76
C LEU A 44 6.37 -20.23 14.30
N LEU A 45 7.11 -19.16 14.59
CA LEU A 45 8.45 -19.26 15.18
C LEU A 45 8.41 -19.88 16.56
N LYS A 46 7.47 -19.47 17.43
CA LYS A 46 7.30 -20.08 18.75
C LYS A 46 7.01 -21.57 18.68
N ALA A 47 6.20 -22.01 17.72
CA ALA A 47 5.85 -23.42 17.56
C ALA A 47 7.03 -24.30 17.11
N GLU A 48 8.00 -23.71 16.39
CA GLU A 48 9.15 -24.43 15.84
C GLU A 48 10.42 -24.27 16.72
N LEU A 49 10.47 -23.30 17.64
CA LEU A 49 11.64 -23.07 18.49
C LEU A 49 11.64 -23.99 19.73
N ASP A 50 12.73 -24.73 19.92
CA ASP A 50 12.97 -25.56 21.12
C ASP A 50 13.58 -24.75 22.28
N ARG A 51 13.14 -23.50 22.45
CA ARG A 51 13.59 -22.60 23.53
C ARG A 51 12.50 -21.59 23.90
N PRO A 52 12.45 -21.12 25.16
CA PRO A 52 11.42 -20.18 25.60
C PRO A 52 11.53 -18.84 24.85
N VAL A 53 10.38 -18.23 24.57
CA VAL A 53 10.29 -16.90 23.93
C VAL A 53 9.67 -15.92 24.92
N GLU A 54 10.36 -14.83 25.18
CA GLU A 54 9.89 -13.70 25.99
C GLU A 54 9.32 -12.63 25.06
N GLU A 55 8.07 -12.22 25.27
CA GLU A 55 7.41 -11.21 24.43
C GLU A 55 7.33 -9.88 25.17
N ILE A 56 8.07 -8.89 24.67
CA ILE A 56 8.14 -7.56 25.27
C ILE A 56 7.52 -6.55 24.32
N SER A 57 6.53 -5.80 24.78
CA SER A 57 5.88 -4.73 24.01
C SER A 57 6.33 -3.35 24.47
N LEU A 58 6.88 -2.56 23.56
CA LEU A 58 7.23 -1.17 23.83
C LEU A 58 5.97 -0.30 23.98
N SER A 59 6.00 0.60 24.96
CA SER A 59 4.96 1.62 25.16
C SER A 59 5.59 2.96 25.49
N LEU A 60 4.94 4.04 25.08
CA LEU A 60 5.40 5.42 25.35
C LEU A 60 5.45 5.72 26.85
N LYS A 61 4.64 5.03 27.65
CA LYS A 61 4.65 5.15 29.12
C LYS A 61 5.86 4.44 29.72
N SER A 62 6.32 3.34 29.12
CA SER A 62 7.44 2.53 29.58
C SER A 62 8.79 3.25 29.44
N LEU A 63 8.92 4.18 28.49
CA LEU A 63 10.18 4.87 28.18
C LEU A 63 10.22 6.33 28.64
N LYS A 64 9.17 6.81 29.33
CA LYS A 64 9.05 8.22 29.68
C LYS A 64 10.08 8.71 30.70
N ASN A 65 10.73 7.83 31.46
CA ASN A 65 11.74 8.19 32.48
C ASN A 65 12.78 7.08 32.77
N THR A 66 12.91 6.07 31.92
CA THR A 66 13.78 4.90 32.21
C THR A 66 14.77 4.68 31.07
N ASN A 67 16.02 4.38 31.41
CA ASN A 67 17.02 3.96 30.43
C ASN A 67 16.53 2.66 29.76
N LEU A 68 16.48 2.60 28.43
CA LEU A 68 16.02 1.41 27.68
C LEU A 68 16.74 0.13 28.12
N ASP A 69 18.02 0.25 28.43
CA ASP A 69 18.87 -0.86 28.91
C ASP A 69 18.37 -1.40 30.25
N GLU A 70 18.21 -0.50 31.23
CA GLU A 70 17.75 -0.81 32.58
C GLU A 70 16.33 -1.38 32.55
N TRP A 71 15.46 -0.81 31.72
CA TRP A 71 14.11 -1.29 31.52
C TRP A 71 14.10 -2.71 30.94
N LEU A 72 14.88 -2.98 29.88
CA LEU A 72 14.98 -4.31 29.28
C LEU A 72 15.55 -5.32 30.27
N HIS A 73 16.58 -4.96 31.06
CA HIS A 73 17.10 -5.81 32.11
C HIS A 73 16.00 -6.16 33.13
N THR A 74 15.26 -5.18 33.64
CA THR A 74 14.15 -5.42 34.58
C THR A 74 13.07 -6.33 34.00
N GLN A 75 12.74 -6.21 32.71
CA GLN A 75 11.78 -7.12 32.07
C GLN A 75 12.30 -8.56 31.96
N LEU A 76 13.62 -8.73 31.85
CA LEU A 76 14.27 -10.02 31.59
C LEU A 76 14.80 -10.72 32.85
N ASP A 77 14.82 -10.02 34.00
CA ASP A 77 15.37 -10.50 35.29
C ASP A 77 14.73 -11.82 35.77
N ALA A 78 13.45 -12.04 35.48
CA ALA A 78 12.72 -13.26 35.84
C ALA A 78 12.70 -14.33 34.72
N SER A 79 13.23 -14.03 33.54
CA SER A 79 13.13 -14.90 32.37
C SER A 79 14.37 -15.80 32.21
N PRO A 80 14.24 -17.02 31.66
CA PRO A 80 15.36 -17.96 31.49
C PRO A 80 16.50 -17.38 30.64
N GLU A 81 17.75 -17.67 30.98
CA GLU A 81 18.93 -17.19 30.23
C GLU A 81 19.01 -17.68 28.78
N ASN A 82 18.38 -18.82 28.46
CA ASN A 82 18.29 -19.36 27.10
C ASN A 82 17.03 -18.87 26.33
N SER A 83 16.39 -17.79 26.78
CA SER A 83 15.20 -17.25 26.11
C SER A 83 15.55 -16.41 24.89
N LEU A 84 14.66 -16.44 23.89
CA LEU A 84 14.64 -15.49 22.78
C LEU A 84 13.74 -14.31 23.12
N VAL A 85 14.20 -13.09 22.86
CA VAL A 85 13.40 -11.88 23.14
C VAL A 85 12.73 -11.39 21.87
N PHE A 86 11.40 -11.34 21.85
CA PHE A 86 10.61 -10.70 20.81
C PHE A 86 10.19 -9.30 21.26
N LEU A 87 10.72 -8.28 20.58
CA LEU A 87 10.45 -6.89 20.86
C LEU A 87 9.42 -6.33 19.86
N TYR A 88 8.24 -6.01 20.37
CA TYR A 88 7.10 -5.50 19.62
C TYR A 88 6.93 -3.99 19.77
N ASN A 89 6.17 -3.39 18.85
CA ASN A 89 5.74 -1.99 18.88
C ASN A 89 6.90 -0.98 18.81
N PHE A 90 8.03 -1.35 18.22
CA PHE A 90 9.17 -0.46 18.07
C PHE A 90 8.81 0.76 17.22
N GLU A 91 7.95 0.57 16.21
CA GLU A 91 7.40 1.64 15.38
C GLU A 91 6.62 2.69 16.19
N LYS A 92 6.03 2.33 17.33
CA LYS A 92 5.36 3.32 18.19
C LYS A 92 6.33 4.34 18.78
N MET A 93 7.63 4.01 18.85
CA MET A 93 8.69 4.95 19.26
C MET A 93 9.16 5.84 18.10
N LEU A 94 8.86 5.44 16.87
CA LEU A 94 9.22 6.13 15.62
C LEU A 94 8.11 7.06 15.09
N VAL A 95 6.92 6.98 15.68
CA VAL A 95 5.72 7.72 15.26
C VAL A 95 5.47 8.96 16.14
N ASN A 96 6.36 9.26 17.07
CA ASN A 96 6.11 10.23 18.14
C ASN A 96 6.83 11.57 17.89
N GLY A 97 6.61 12.18 16.72
CA GLY A 97 7.26 13.43 16.32
C GLY A 97 8.76 13.27 16.00
N ALA A 98 9.21 13.86 14.90
CA ALA A 98 10.56 13.67 14.36
C ALA A 98 11.64 13.92 15.40
N GLN A 99 11.49 14.91 16.28
CA GLN A 99 12.51 15.18 17.30
C GLN A 99 12.56 14.09 18.38
N ALA A 100 11.44 13.59 18.90
CA ALA A 100 11.50 12.56 19.95
C ALA A 100 11.89 11.20 19.38
N SER A 101 11.49 10.90 18.14
CA SER A 101 11.94 9.72 17.41
C SER A 101 13.42 9.81 17.06
N ARG A 102 13.92 10.98 16.62
CA ARG A 102 15.37 11.23 16.45
C ARG A 102 16.13 11.14 17.77
N ASP A 103 15.64 11.77 18.83
CA ASP A 103 16.27 11.71 20.16
C ASP A 103 16.31 10.27 20.68
N PHE A 104 15.26 9.49 20.45
CA PHE A 104 15.20 8.07 20.78
C PHE A 104 16.21 7.26 19.95
N LEU A 105 16.23 7.44 18.63
CA LEU A 105 17.15 6.73 17.73
C LEU A 105 18.62 7.11 17.99
N GLN A 106 18.92 8.39 18.20
CA GLN A 106 20.25 8.85 18.59
C GLN A 106 20.67 8.27 19.93
N LYS A 107 19.76 8.21 20.92
CA LYS A 107 20.04 7.54 22.19
C LYS A 107 20.29 6.05 21.99
N LEU A 108 19.53 5.39 21.12
CA LEU A 108 19.68 3.97 20.79
C LEU A 108 21.03 3.68 20.11
N ASN A 109 21.50 4.59 19.26
CA ASN A 109 22.77 4.49 18.53
C ASN A 109 23.97 4.22 19.47
N TRP A 110 23.94 4.75 20.70
CA TRP A 110 25.03 4.65 21.67
C TRP A 110 24.86 3.51 22.70
N ARG A 111 23.92 2.57 22.51
CA ARG A 111 23.54 1.55 23.53
C ARG A 111 24.17 0.17 23.33
N ARG A 112 25.22 0.09 22.49
CA ARG A 112 25.87 -1.18 22.10
C ARG A 112 26.22 -2.08 23.26
N SER A 113 27.02 -1.55 24.17
CA SER A 113 27.64 -2.31 25.24
C SER A 113 26.59 -2.80 26.23
N SER A 114 25.52 -2.02 26.41
CA SER A 114 24.40 -2.37 27.27
C SER A 114 23.53 -3.47 26.67
N LEU A 115 23.12 -3.34 25.40
CA LEU A 115 22.33 -4.38 24.74
C LEU A 115 23.13 -5.68 24.57
N ALA A 116 24.44 -5.59 24.30
CA ALA A 116 25.32 -6.76 24.25
C ALA A 116 25.43 -7.48 25.61
N ALA A 117 25.23 -6.78 26.73
CA ALA A 117 25.23 -7.39 28.06
C ALA A 117 24.00 -8.29 28.31
N ILE A 118 22.94 -8.17 27.51
CA ILE A 118 21.71 -8.96 27.65
C ILE A 118 21.92 -10.46 27.34
N LYS A 119 23.07 -10.87 26.77
CA LYS A 119 23.46 -12.29 26.51
C LYS A 119 22.31 -13.18 26.03
N ARG A 120 21.42 -12.62 25.20
CA ARG A 120 20.26 -13.29 24.61
C ARG A 120 20.05 -12.74 23.20
N PRO A 121 19.58 -13.55 22.26
CA PRO A 121 19.22 -13.04 20.95
C PRO A 121 17.92 -12.22 21.02
N ILE A 122 17.90 -11.10 20.30
CA ILE A 122 16.77 -10.16 20.27
C ILE A 122 16.25 -10.08 18.84
N VAL A 123 14.94 -10.29 18.68
CA VAL A 123 14.20 -10.11 17.43
C VAL A 123 13.37 -8.85 17.56
N ILE A 124 13.68 -7.84 16.73
CA ILE A 124 12.89 -6.62 16.64
C ILE A 124 11.99 -6.71 15.41
N TRP A 125 10.69 -6.57 15.67
CA TRP A 125 9.68 -6.54 14.63
C TRP A 125 9.45 -5.10 14.19
N LEU A 126 9.63 -4.82 12.90
CA LEU A 126 9.69 -3.46 12.37
C LEU A 126 8.88 -3.35 11.07
N PRO A 127 8.15 -2.26 10.82
CA PRO A 127 7.65 -1.95 9.48
C PRO A 127 8.81 -1.49 8.57
N HIS A 128 8.62 -1.58 7.25
CA HIS A 128 9.70 -1.27 6.29
C HIS A 128 10.25 0.16 6.46
N PHE A 129 9.39 1.15 6.70
CA PHE A 129 9.80 2.55 6.91
C PHE A 129 10.69 2.75 8.14
N ALA A 130 10.60 1.88 9.16
CA ALA A 130 11.39 2.01 10.37
C ALA A 130 12.88 1.76 10.11
N MET A 131 13.20 0.92 9.12
CA MET A 131 14.58 0.63 8.74
C MET A 131 15.29 1.86 8.19
N GLU A 132 14.62 2.64 7.36
CA GLU A 132 15.18 3.87 6.79
C GLU A 132 15.53 4.87 7.89
N GLN A 133 14.63 5.07 8.86
CA GLN A 133 14.89 5.97 9.98
C GLN A 133 16.00 5.47 10.90
N ILE A 134 16.06 4.16 11.17
CA ILE A 134 17.13 3.57 11.98
C ILE A 134 18.48 3.73 11.26
N ALA A 135 18.54 3.50 9.95
CA ALA A 135 19.76 3.69 9.15
C ALA A 135 20.23 5.15 9.16
N GLU A 136 19.29 6.11 9.09
CA GLU A 136 19.61 7.54 9.05
C GLU A 136 20.02 8.10 10.42
N TYR A 137 19.30 7.76 11.50
CA TYR A 137 19.46 8.41 12.80
C TYR A 137 20.13 7.54 13.86
N ALA A 138 20.31 6.24 13.58
CA ALA A 138 21.04 5.31 14.43
C ALA A 138 21.94 4.36 13.60
N PRO A 139 22.86 4.89 12.79
CA PRO A 139 23.68 4.10 11.86
C PRO A 139 24.56 3.05 12.55
N ASP A 140 25.10 3.34 13.73
CA ASP A 140 25.88 2.34 14.48
C ASP A 140 24.98 1.21 14.96
N PHE A 141 23.77 1.51 15.45
CA PHE A 141 22.79 0.48 15.83
C PHE A 141 22.32 -0.32 14.61
N TYR A 142 22.10 0.36 13.48
CA TYR A 142 21.77 -0.27 12.21
C TYR A 142 22.84 -1.28 11.79
N ASP A 143 24.13 -0.96 11.91
CA ASP A 143 25.21 -1.86 11.50
C ASP A 143 25.38 -3.10 12.41
N TRP A 144 24.61 -3.25 13.49
CA TRP A 144 24.71 -4.41 14.40
C TRP A 144 23.74 -5.56 14.09
N TYR A 145 22.83 -5.43 13.13
CA TYR A 145 21.96 -6.57 12.81
C TYR A 145 22.80 -7.74 12.31
N THR A 146 22.56 -8.92 12.88
CA THR A 146 23.16 -10.17 12.42
C THR A 146 22.55 -10.58 11.08
N ASN A 147 21.24 -10.37 10.92
CA ASN A 147 20.49 -10.63 9.68
C ASN A 147 19.21 -9.78 9.63
N VAL A 148 18.77 -9.43 8.41
CA VAL A 148 17.46 -8.83 8.15
C VAL A 148 16.59 -9.85 7.42
N TYR A 149 15.38 -10.05 7.92
CA TYR A 149 14.39 -10.92 7.30
C TYR A 149 13.16 -10.10 6.93
N GLU A 150 12.64 -10.29 5.73
CA GLU A 150 11.47 -9.59 5.23
C GLU A 150 10.31 -10.57 5.06
N LEU A 151 9.15 -10.24 5.63
CA LEU A 151 7.95 -11.07 5.54
C LEU A 151 7.07 -10.65 4.38
N SER A 152 6.86 -11.56 3.44
CA SER A 152 5.78 -11.48 2.46
C SER A 152 4.74 -12.55 2.80
N ILE A 153 3.71 -12.19 3.57
CA ILE A 153 2.58 -13.09 3.83
C ILE A 153 1.43 -12.68 2.90
N GLU A 154 0.99 -13.61 2.05
CA GLU A 154 -0.28 -13.53 1.34
C GLU A 154 -1.41 -13.82 2.36
N ASP A 155 -2.05 -12.78 2.88
CA ASP A 155 -3.15 -12.91 3.83
C ASP A 155 -4.48 -13.13 3.07
N ASN A 156 -4.82 -14.41 2.86
CA ASN A 156 -6.17 -14.84 2.52
C ASN A 156 -7.03 -14.82 3.79
N GLU A 157 -8.02 -13.90 3.87
CA GLU A 157 -9.30 -14.09 4.58
C GLU A 157 -10.14 -12.80 4.54
N GLN A 158 -11.18 -12.74 3.69
CA GLN A 158 -12.33 -11.86 3.89
C GLN A 158 -13.63 -12.55 3.45
N LYS A 159 -14.45 -12.93 4.44
CA LYS A 159 -15.90 -13.11 4.31
C LYS A 159 -16.58 -12.13 5.28
N GLY A 160 -17.54 -11.35 4.79
CA GLY A 160 -18.43 -10.56 5.65
C GLY A 160 -18.98 -9.30 5.00
N PHE A 161 -20.05 -9.48 4.22
CA PHE A 161 -20.90 -8.46 3.58
C PHE A 161 -21.14 -7.18 4.40
N GLN A 162 -21.05 -6.02 3.74
CA GLN A 162 -22.16 -5.06 3.71
C GLN A 162 -22.24 -4.34 2.36
N LYS A 163 -23.49 -4.19 1.91
CA LYS A 163 -23.95 -3.97 0.55
C LYS A 163 -24.35 -2.49 0.38
N GLN A 164 -23.75 -1.78 -0.57
CA GLN A 164 -24.47 -0.87 -1.47
C GLN A 164 -23.67 -0.78 -2.78
N PHE A 165 -24.23 -1.43 -3.80
CA PHE A 165 -23.62 -1.61 -5.12
C PHE A 165 -23.59 -0.28 -5.85
N THR A 166 -22.38 0.24 -6.07
CA THR A 166 -22.06 1.04 -7.25
C THR A 166 -20.94 0.28 -7.96
N THR A 167 -21.18 -0.09 -9.21
CA THR A 167 -20.22 -0.74 -10.10
C THR A 167 -19.12 0.28 -10.41
N GLU A 168 -18.04 0.25 -9.63
CA GLU A 168 -16.86 1.07 -9.88
C GLU A 168 -16.05 0.47 -11.04
N PHE A 169 -15.90 1.25 -12.11
CA PHE A 169 -14.87 1.05 -13.12
C PHE A 169 -13.50 1.00 -12.43
N GLU A 170 -12.61 0.11 -12.87
CA GLU A 170 -11.24 0.06 -12.38
C GLU A 170 -10.57 1.41 -12.59
N SER A 171 -10.48 2.23 -11.53
CA SER A 171 -9.56 3.35 -11.50
C SER A 171 -8.16 2.76 -11.59
N ALA A 172 -7.39 3.18 -12.59
CA ALA A 172 -6.06 2.65 -12.91
C ALA A 172 -5.01 2.81 -11.78
N ASP A 173 -5.38 3.31 -10.61
CA ASP A 173 -4.58 3.26 -9.40
C ASP A 173 -5.39 2.59 -8.29
N ILE A 174 -5.13 1.29 -8.06
CA ILE A 174 -5.57 0.63 -6.82
C ILE A 174 -4.72 1.20 -5.69
N HIS A 175 -5.10 2.37 -5.18
CA HIS A 175 -4.41 2.97 -4.06
C HIS A 175 -4.54 2.02 -2.86
N PRO A 176 -3.45 1.70 -2.13
CA PRO A 176 -3.48 0.75 -1.00
C PRO A 176 -4.54 1.09 0.04
N ALA A 177 -4.91 2.38 0.13
CA ALA A 177 -6.03 2.88 0.93
C ALA A 177 -7.31 2.05 0.77
N ASN A 178 -7.69 1.63 -0.44
CA ASN A 178 -8.96 0.91 -0.66
C ASN A 178 -8.99 -0.49 -0.02
N ARG A 179 -7.83 -1.06 0.30
CA ARG A 179 -7.70 -2.37 0.96
C ARG A 179 -7.58 -2.26 2.49
N MET A 180 -7.48 -1.04 3.02
CA MET A 180 -7.30 -0.76 4.44
C MET A 180 -8.64 -0.68 5.17
N SER A 181 -8.69 -1.16 6.41
CA SER A 181 -9.84 -0.94 7.28
C SER A 181 -10.03 0.56 7.55
N SER A 182 -11.25 0.98 7.90
CA SER A 182 -11.51 2.38 8.25
C SER A 182 -10.61 2.89 9.39
N THR A 183 -10.29 2.02 10.35
CA THR A 183 -9.37 2.31 11.45
C THR A 183 -7.93 2.51 10.95
N ASP A 184 -7.44 1.62 10.08
CA ASP A 184 -6.09 1.74 9.51
C ASP A 184 -5.96 2.99 8.65
N LYS A 185 -7.02 3.34 7.90
CA LYS A 185 -7.08 4.60 7.16
C LYS A 185 -6.96 5.82 8.08
N GLN A 186 -7.61 5.82 9.25
CA GLN A 186 -7.46 6.94 10.20
C GLN A 186 -6.04 7.00 10.79
N GLN A 187 -5.43 5.86 11.14
CA GLN A 187 -4.07 5.81 11.68
C GLN A 187 -3.04 6.28 10.66
N TRP A 188 -3.19 5.86 9.41
CA TRP A 188 -2.30 6.31 8.34
C TRP A 188 -2.47 7.80 8.05
N LEU A 189 -3.70 8.32 8.10
CA LEU A 189 -3.97 9.75 7.94
C LEU A 189 -3.25 10.59 9.00
N ILE A 190 -3.24 10.12 10.26
CA ILE A 190 -2.49 10.77 11.35
C ILE A 190 -0.99 10.77 11.01
N SER A 191 -0.47 9.64 10.56
CA SER A 191 0.96 9.50 10.21
C SER A 191 1.37 10.44 9.07
N LEU A 192 0.54 10.53 8.02
CA LEU A 192 0.80 11.42 6.88
C LEU A 192 0.75 12.90 7.27
N ARG A 193 -0.14 13.30 8.19
CA ARG A 193 -0.19 14.68 8.70
C ARG A 193 1.07 15.05 9.47
N VAL A 194 1.55 14.15 10.32
CA VAL A 194 2.83 14.33 11.04
C VAL A 194 3.98 14.49 10.04
N LEU A 195 4.08 13.63 9.01
CA LEU A 195 5.10 13.74 7.96
C LEU A 195 5.05 15.06 7.19
N LEU A 196 3.84 15.59 6.95
CA LEU A 196 3.64 16.87 6.27
C LEU A 196 4.19 18.04 7.10
N ASP A 197 3.95 18.02 8.41
CA ASP A 197 4.40 19.06 9.35
C ASP A 197 5.92 19.01 9.58
N GLU A 198 6.53 17.82 9.49
CA GLU A 198 7.96 17.60 9.73
C GLU A 198 8.87 17.99 8.56
N ASN A 199 8.33 18.11 7.34
CA ASN A 199 9.09 18.37 6.12
C ASN A 199 8.72 19.69 5.42
N PRO A 200 8.66 20.85 6.12
CA PRO A 200 8.12 22.09 5.55
C PRO A 200 8.96 22.65 4.39
N GLN A 201 10.24 22.24 4.28
CA GLN A 201 11.19 22.77 3.28
C GLN A 201 11.27 21.95 1.99
N HIS A 202 10.66 20.76 1.93
CA HIS A 202 10.78 19.86 0.77
C HIS A 202 9.49 19.81 -0.04
N ASN A 203 9.33 20.76 -0.97
CA ASN A 203 8.12 20.91 -1.78
C ASN A 203 7.71 19.63 -2.54
N SER A 204 8.65 18.86 -3.12
CA SER A 204 8.33 17.58 -3.78
C SER A 204 7.72 16.55 -2.82
N HIS A 205 8.31 16.37 -1.63
CA HIS A 205 7.79 15.46 -0.61
C HIS A 205 6.43 15.93 -0.07
N ARG A 206 6.28 17.23 0.19
CA ARG A 206 5.02 17.82 0.65
C ARG A 206 3.90 17.59 -0.37
N ALA A 207 4.17 17.81 -1.66
CA ALA A 207 3.20 17.57 -2.71
C ALA A 207 2.76 16.10 -2.75
N LYS A 208 3.70 15.16 -2.63
CA LYS A 208 3.38 13.73 -2.58
C LYS A 208 2.53 13.39 -1.35
N ILE A 209 2.92 13.84 -0.16
CA ILE A 209 2.18 13.59 1.09
C ILE A 209 0.76 14.19 1.02
N LEU A 210 0.61 15.41 0.51
CA LEU A 210 -0.70 16.04 0.30
C LEU A 210 -1.57 15.21 -0.66
N ASN A 211 -0.98 14.68 -1.73
CA ASN A 211 -1.69 13.80 -2.65
C ASN A 211 -2.10 12.48 -1.96
N ASP A 212 -1.24 11.89 -1.14
CA ASP A 212 -1.55 10.65 -0.40
C ASP A 212 -2.64 10.87 0.66
N ILE A 213 -2.61 12.01 1.37
CA ILE A 213 -3.70 12.43 2.26
C ILE A 213 -5.00 12.61 1.47
N GLY A 214 -4.93 13.26 0.31
CA GLY A 214 -6.07 13.44 -0.59
C GLY A 214 -6.69 12.10 -0.98
N ASN A 215 -5.89 11.13 -1.41
CA ASN A 215 -6.33 9.78 -1.77
C ASN A 215 -6.98 9.05 -0.58
N LEU A 216 -6.41 9.20 0.61
CA LEU A 216 -6.94 8.57 1.81
C LEU A 216 -8.29 9.18 2.22
N LEU A 217 -8.40 10.50 2.18
CA LEU A 217 -9.65 11.22 2.44
C LEU A 217 -10.71 10.89 1.39
N TYR A 218 -10.34 10.75 0.11
CA TYR A 218 -11.22 10.30 -0.95
C TYR A 218 -11.78 8.91 -0.65
N SER A 219 -10.91 7.95 -0.27
CA SER A 219 -11.31 6.58 0.11
C SER A 219 -12.17 6.49 1.38
N LEU A 220 -12.26 7.58 2.15
CA LEU A 220 -13.10 7.74 3.33
C LEU A 220 -14.41 8.51 3.01
N GLY A 221 -14.63 8.90 1.75
CA GLY A 221 -15.77 9.72 1.34
C GLY A 221 -15.66 11.20 1.74
N LYS A 222 -14.51 11.64 2.27
CA LYS A 222 -14.28 13.02 2.72
C LYS A 222 -13.84 13.91 1.57
N PHE A 223 -14.71 14.08 0.57
CA PHE A 223 -14.38 14.72 -0.71
C PHE A 223 -13.91 16.18 -0.60
N ASN A 224 -14.46 16.97 0.32
CA ASN A 224 -14.03 18.36 0.51
C ASN A 224 -12.57 18.44 0.99
N GLY A 225 -12.23 17.65 2.01
CA GLY A 225 -10.87 17.58 2.52
C GLY A 225 -9.92 16.98 1.49
N ALA A 226 -10.34 15.96 0.74
CA ALA A 226 -9.53 15.40 -0.34
C ALA A 226 -9.18 16.45 -1.40
N LEU A 227 -10.17 17.24 -1.83
CA LEU A 227 -10.00 18.28 -2.83
C LEU A 227 -9.02 19.37 -2.38
N GLU A 228 -9.14 19.82 -1.12
CA GLU A 228 -8.22 20.80 -0.53
C GLU A 228 -6.76 20.33 -0.59
N HIS A 229 -6.50 19.07 -0.21
CA HIS A 229 -5.15 18.52 -0.20
C HIS A 229 -4.62 18.28 -1.62
N PHE A 230 -5.46 17.83 -2.56
CA PHE A 230 -5.06 17.74 -3.96
C PHE A 230 -4.77 19.11 -4.57
N GLN A 231 -5.57 20.14 -4.26
CA GLN A 231 -5.30 21.50 -4.74
C GLN A 231 -3.97 22.04 -4.18
N GLY A 232 -3.68 21.79 -2.90
CA GLY A 232 -2.37 22.11 -2.32
C GLY A 232 -1.22 21.36 -3.00
N SER A 233 -1.40 20.07 -3.26
CA SER A 233 -0.42 19.25 -4.01
C SER A 233 -0.19 19.77 -5.42
N LEU A 234 -1.27 20.12 -6.12
CA LEU A 234 -1.24 20.64 -7.49
C LEU A 234 -0.46 21.95 -7.58
N ALA A 235 -0.75 22.89 -6.66
CA ALA A 235 -0.06 24.18 -6.62
C ALA A 235 1.46 24.01 -6.44
N ILE A 236 1.87 23.13 -5.51
CA ILE A 236 3.29 22.86 -5.28
C ILE A 236 3.93 22.17 -6.49
N ARG A 237 3.24 21.20 -7.12
CA ARG A 237 3.73 20.49 -8.32
C ARG A 237 3.95 21.44 -9.50
N GLN A 238 3.05 22.40 -9.69
CA GLN A 238 3.19 23.46 -10.68
C GLN A 238 4.36 24.39 -10.36
N GLU A 239 4.55 24.77 -9.09
CA GLU A 239 5.65 25.62 -8.64
C GLU A 239 7.02 24.97 -8.91
N ILE A 240 7.17 23.67 -8.63
CA ILE A 240 8.45 22.95 -8.81
C ILE A 240 8.61 22.35 -10.21
N GLY A 241 7.63 22.50 -11.10
CA GLY A 241 7.66 21.94 -12.45
C GLY A 241 7.54 20.42 -12.53
N ASP A 242 6.96 19.76 -11.52
CA ASP A 242 6.72 18.31 -11.51
C ASP A 242 5.49 17.96 -12.37
N LYS A 243 5.70 17.82 -13.68
CA LYS A 243 4.63 17.53 -14.66
C LYS A 243 4.00 16.16 -14.50
N PHE A 244 4.79 15.13 -14.16
CA PHE A 244 4.24 13.80 -13.87
C PHE A 244 3.31 13.85 -12.66
N GLY A 245 3.74 14.52 -11.59
CA GLY A 245 2.90 14.75 -10.44
C GLY A 245 1.66 15.60 -10.75
N GLU A 246 1.82 16.68 -11.51
CA GLU A 246 0.70 17.53 -11.94
C GLU A 246 -0.39 16.69 -12.60
N ASN A 247 -0.01 15.83 -13.55
CA ASN A 247 -0.90 14.88 -14.20
C ASN A 247 -1.63 13.96 -13.21
N THR A 248 -0.90 13.31 -12.29
CA THR A 248 -1.52 12.42 -11.28
C THR A 248 -2.53 13.19 -10.42
N THR A 249 -2.20 14.39 -9.96
CA THR A 249 -3.09 15.17 -9.09
C THR A 249 -4.34 15.65 -9.82
N LEU A 250 -4.22 16.07 -11.08
CA LEU A 250 -5.36 16.47 -11.91
C LEU A 250 -6.33 15.29 -12.15
N ASN A 251 -5.80 14.08 -12.40
CA ASN A 251 -6.60 12.87 -12.46
C ASN A 251 -7.36 12.63 -11.14
N ASN A 252 -6.70 12.78 -9.99
CA ASN A 252 -7.35 12.60 -8.68
C ASN A 252 -8.44 13.65 -8.40
N ILE A 253 -8.20 14.91 -8.74
CA ILE A 253 -9.20 15.98 -8.64
C ILE A 253 -10.40 15.65 -9.52
N SER A 254 -10.18 15.18 -10.74
CA SER A 254 -11.27 14.77 -11.63
C SER A 254 -12.14 13.67 -11.03
N GLY A 255 -11.53 12.73 -10.31
CA GLY A 255 -12.23 11.67 -9.58
C GLY A 255 -13.21 12.22 -8.55
N ILE A 256 -12.84 13.28 -7.83
CA ILE A 256 -13.73 13.97 -6.88
C ILE A 256 -14.94 14.58 -7.58
N TYR A 257 -14.72 15.34 -8.66
CA TYR A 257 -15.81 15.99 -9.38
C TYR A 257 -16.74 14.96 -10.02
N ARG A 258 -16.18 13.88 -10.58
CA ARG A 258 -16.97 12.74 -11.08
C ARG A 258 -17.82 12.10 -9.98
N ALA A 259 -17.26 11.85 -8.80
CA ALA A 259 -17.99 11.30 -7.67
C ALA A 259 -19.13 12.21 -7.16
N ARG A 260 -18.99 13.53 -7.36
CA ARG A 260 -20.04 14.52 -7.06
C ARG A 260 -21.07 14.70 -8.17
N GLY A 261 -20.91 14.03 -9.32
CA GLY A 261 -21.77 14.19 -10.49
C GLY A 261 -21.47 15.42 -11.36
N ASP A 262 -20.41 16.17 -11.05
CA ASP A 262 -19.96 17.29 -11.88
C ASP A 262 -19.00 16.78 -12.96
N TYR A 263 -19.59 16.14 -13.98
CA TYR A 263 -18.85 15.50 -15.05
C TYR A 263 -18.13 16.49 -15.97
N GLU A 264 -18.68 17.70 -16.14
CA GLU A 264 -18.06 18.74 -16.97
C GLU A 264 -16.76 19.25 -16.36
N THR A 265 -16.77 19.54 -15.06
CA THR A 265 -15.54 19.96 -14.36
C THR A 265 -14.53 18.82 -14.30
N ALA A 266 -14.97 17.58 -14.08
CA ALA A 266 -14.08 16.41 -14.14
C ALA A 266 -13.38 16.28 -15.51
N LEU A 267 -14.13 16.41 -16.61
CA LEU A 267 -13.55 16.37 -17.96
C LEU A 267 -12.58 17.53 -18.22
N LYS A 268 -12.82 18.73 -17.69
CA LYS A 268 -11.87 19.85 -17.82
C LYS A 268 -10.52 19.55 -17.16
N TYR A 269 -10.52 18.98 -15.96
CA TYR A 269 -9.27 18.58 -15.29
C TYR A 269 -8.55 17.45 -16.05
N LEU A 270 -9.31 16.48 -16.58
CA LEU A 270 -8.74 15.41 -17.40
C LEU A 270 -8.17 15.90 -18.73
N GLN A 271 -8.78 16.92 -19.35
CA GLN A 271 -8.22 17.55 -20.55
C GLN A 271 -6.88 18.25 -20.27
N GLN A 272 -6.75 18.91 -19.13
CA GLN A 272 -5.47 19.50 -18.70
C GLN A 272 -4.41 18.42 -18.47
N SER A 273 -4.77 17.34 -17.79
CA SER A 273 -3.89 16.18 -17.57
C SER A 273 -3.48 15.50 -18.88
N LEU A 274 -4.40 15.37 -19.84
CA LEU A 274 -4.11 14.81 -21.16
C LEU A 274 -3.11 15.69 -21.92
N ALA A 275 -3.29 17.01 -21.88
CA ALA A 275 -2.34 17.94 -22.50
C ALA A 275 -0.93 17.82 -21.89
N ILE A 276 -0.82 17.66 -20.57
CA ILE A 276 0.47 17.49 -19.87
C ILE A 276 1.14 16.18 -20.27
N THR A 277 0.40 15.06 -20.27
CA THR A 277 0.97 13.75 -20.64
C THR A 277 1.47 13.74 -22.09
N GLN A 278 0.77 14.42 -22.99
CA GLN A 278 1.20 14.62 -24.37
C GLN A 278 2.43 15.54 -24.47
N GLU A 279 2.49 16.62 -23.69
CA GLU A 279 3.62 17.55 -23.63
C GLU A 279 4.92 16.84 -23.22
N ILE A 280 4.85 15.99 -22.18
CA ILE A 280 6.02 15.29 -21.64
C ILE A 280 6.29 13.92 -22.31
N GLY A 281 5.46 13.51 -23.26
CA GLY A 281 5.57 12.22 -23.95
C GLY A 281 5.27 11.00 -23.06
N ASP A 282 4.54 11.18 -21.95
CA ASP A 282 4.13 10.09 -21.06
C ASP A 282 2.94 9.33 -21.64
N LYS A 283 3.24 8.35 -22.49
CA LYS A 283 2.24 7.49 -23.12
C LYS A 283 1.44 6.65 -22.13
N SER A 284 2.06 6.21 -21.04
CA SER A 284 1.36 5.47 -19.98
C SER A 284 0.32 6.37 -19.30
N GLY A 285 0.72 7.59 -18.94
CA GLY A 285 -0.18 8.59 -18.37
C GLY A 285 -1.28 9.03 -19.35
N GLU A 286 -0.99 9.14 -20.65
CA GLU A 286 -1.96 9.43 -21.70
C GLU A 286 -3.05 8.34 -21.74
N GLY A 287 -2.64 7.07 -21.79
CA GLY A 287 -3.55 5.91 -21.76
C GLY A 287 -4.43 5.88 -20.51
N THR A 288 -3.86 6.12 -19.33
CA THR A 288 -4.59 6.20 -18.05
C THR A 288 -5.59 7.35 -18.04
N THR A 289 -5.20 8.53 -18.51
CA THR A 289 -6.06 9.72 -18.54
C THR A 289 -7.25 9.50 -19.46
N LEU A 290 -7.04 8.90 -20.65
CA LEU A 290 -8.11 8.55 -21.58
C LEU A 290 -9.09 7.53 -20.97
N ASN A 291 -8.61 6.54 -20.21
CA ASN A 291 -9.49 5.65 -19.44
C ASN A 291 -10.35 6.45 -18.44
N ASN A 292 -9.77 7.40 -17.72
CA ASN A 292 -10.51 8.23 -16.76
C ASN A 292 -11.53 9.16 -17.44
N MET A 293 -11.21 9.69 -18.63
CA MET A 293 -12.16 10.44 -19.46
C MET A 293 -13.32 9.57 -19.92
N ALA A 294 -13.03 8.33 -20.34
CA ALA A 294 -14.07 7.38 -20.71
C ALA A 294 -15.01 7.06 -19.55
N THR A 295 -14.46 6.80 -18.37
CA THR A 295 -15.26 6.54 -17.15
C THR A 295 -16.15 7.74 -16.80
N THR A 296 -15.65 8.96 -17.01
CA THR A 296 -16.42 10.20 -16.78
C THR A 296 -17.53 10.38 -17.82
N ALA A 297 -17.24 10.13 -19.10
CA ALA A 297 -18.24 10.16 -20.16
C ALA A 297 -19.32 9.08 -19.96
N HIS A 298 -18.92 7.88 -19.52
CA HIS A 298 -19.82 6.79 -19.18
C HIS A 298 -20.76 7.17 -18.04
N ALA A 299 -20.25 7.74 -16.94
CA ALA A 299 -21.06 8.18 -15.81
C ALA A 299 -22.09 9.26 -16.20
N ARG A 300 -21.77 10.05 -17.24
CA ARG A 300 -22.69 11.03 -17.86
C ARG A 300 -23.72 10.40 -18.81
N GLY A 301 -23.61 9.10 -19.10
CA GLY A 301 -24.45 8.39 -20.09
C GLY A 301 -23.99 8.52 -21.55
N ASP A 302 -22.82 9.12 -21.79
CA ASP A 302 -22.26 9.34 -23.12
C ASP A 302 -21.37 8.16 -23.53
N TYR A 303 -22.03 7.05 -23.88
CA TYR A 303 -21.36 5.80 -24.19
C TYR A 303 -20.50 5.86 -25.47
N GLU A 304 -20.87 6.68 -26.45
CA GLU A 304 -20.13 6.80 -27.72
C GLU A 304 -18.78 7.48 -27.50
N THR A 305 -18.80 8.61 -26.78
CA THR A 305 -17.57 9.31 -26.41
C THR A 305 -16.70 8.44 -25.50
N ALA A 306 -17.31 7.69 -24.56
CA ALA A 306 -16.57 6.75 -23.72
C ALA A 306 -15.81 5.69 -24.53
N LEU A 307 -16.47 5.04 -25.50
CA LEU A 307 -15.81 4.08 -26.38
C LEU A 307 -14.69 4.70 -27.20
N LYS A 308 -14.87 5.92 -27.71
CA LYS A 308 -13.83 6.63 -28.46
C LYS A 308 -12.56 6.84 -27.61
N TYR A 309 -12.71 7.26 -26.35
CA TYR A 309 -11.57 7.41 -25.45
C TYR A 309 -10.92 6.07 -25.09
N LEU A 310 -11.72 5.03 -24.84
CA LEU A 310 -11.18 3.68 -24.55
C LEU A 310 -10.45 3.07 -25.74
N GLN A 311 -10.91 3.30 -26.97
CA GLN A 311 -10.22 2.83 -28.18
C GLN A 311 -8.87 3.52 -28.35
N GLN A 312 -8.79 4.83 -28.08
CA GLN A 312 -7.51 5.55 -28.10
C GLN A 312 -6.57 5.04 -27.00
N SER A 313 -7.10 4.86 -25.77
CA SER A 313 -6.33 4.30 -24.66
C SER A 313 -5.81 2.89 -25.01
N LEU A 314 -6.66 2.01 -25.55
CA LEU A 314 -6.29 0.65 -25.90
C LEU A 314 -5.16 0.62 -26.92
N ALA A 315 -5.24 1.46 -27.96
CA ALA A 315 -4.18 1.58 -28.96
C ALA A 315 -2.84 2.00 -28.33
N ILE A 316 -2.86 2.98 -27.41
CA ILE A 316 -1.66 3.43 -26.70
C ILE A 316 -1.09 2.33 -25.80
N GLN A 317 -1.94 1.66 -25.00
CA GLN A 317 -1.48 0.59 -24.11
C GLN A 317 -0.87 -0.58 -24.88
N GLN A 318 -1.40 -0.88 -26.07
CA GLN A 318 -0.84 -1.88 -26.98
C GLN A 318 0.48 -1.41 -27.60
N GLU A 319 0.59 -0.14 -27.99
CA GLU A 319 1.81 0.47 -28.53
C GLU A 319 2.97 0.38 -27.54
N ILE A 320 2.73 0.70 -26.27
CA ILE A 320 3.75 0.65 -25.21
C ILE A 320 3.88 -0.73 -24.55
N VAL A 321 3.12 -1.72 -25.00
CA VAL A 321 3.10 -3.09 -24.47
C VAL A 321 2.73 -3.14 -22.97
N ASP A 322 1.96 -2.18 -22.47
CA ASP A 322 1.41 -2.20 -21.12
C ASP A 322 0.22 -3.17 -21.06
N LYS A 323 0.52 -4.43 -20.73
CA LYS A 323 -0.48 -5.49 -20.60
C LYS A 323 -1.42 -5.29 -19.42
N SER A 324 -0.99 -4.59 -18.37
CA SER A 324 -1.87 -4.26 -17.24
C SER A 324 -2.92 -3.25 -17.68
N GLY A 325 -2.48 -2.14 -18.29
CA GLY A 325 -3.34 -1.10 -18.84
C GLY A 325 -4.25 -1.62 -19.97
N GLU A 326 -3.77 -2.53 -20.82
CA GLU A 326 -4.56 -3.19 -21.85
C GLU A 326 -5.74 -3.96 -21.22
N GLY A 327 -5.47 -4.80 -20.20
CA GLY A 327 -6.50 -5.55 -19.48
C GLY A 327 -7.55 -4.65 -18.83
N THR A 328 -7.13 -3.58 -18.15
CA THR A 328 -8.05 -2.59 -17.56
C THR A 328 -8.90 -1.90 -18.62
N THR A 329 -8.31 -1.51 -19.75
CA THR A 329 -9.05 -0.83 -20.83
C THR A 329 -10.10 -1.75 -21.46
N LEU A 330 -9.77 -3.03 -21.68
CA LEU A 330 -10.71 -4.03 -22.20
C LEU A 330 -11.87 -4.29 -21.21
N ASN A 331 -11.60 -4.36 -19.90
CA ASN A 331 -12.64 -4.40 -18.89
C ASN A 331 -13.56 -3.17 -18.98
N ASN A 332 -12.99 -1.97 -19.12
CA ASN A 332 -13.79 -0.75 -19.24
C ASN A 332 -14.64 -0.74 -20.52
N ILE A 333 -14.13 -1.23 -21.65
CA ILE A 333 -14.89 -1.36 -22.90
C ILE A 333 -16.09 -2.29 -22.70
N SER A 334 -15.88 -3.44 -22.05
CA SER A 334 -16.96 -4.40 -21.81
C SER A 334 -18.11 -3.82 -21.01
N GLN A 335 -17.83 -2.94 -20.05
CA GLN A 335 -18.85 -2.31 -19.22
C GLN A 335 -19.71 -1.36 -20.05
N ILE A 336 -19.15 -0.67 -21.04
CA ILE A 336 -19.94 0.17 -21.95
C ILE A 336 -20.88 -0.68 -22.81
N TYR A 337 -20.40 -1.80 -23.36
CA TYR A 337 -21.25 -2.71 -24.13
C TYR A 337 -22.32 -3.38 -23.26
N GLY A 338 -21.97 -3.77 -22.02
CA GLY A 338 -22.91 -4.31 -21.05
C GLY A 338 -24.02 -3.31 -20.69
N ALA A 339 -23.66 -2.04 -20.47
CA ALA A 339 -24.63 -0.97 -20.21
C ALA A 339 -25.58 -0.72 -21.40
N ARG A 340 -25.14 -1.00 -22.63
CA ARG A 340 -25.96 -0.94 -23.84
C ARG A 340 -26.79 -2.20 -24.10
N GLY A 341 -26.65 -3.24 -23.29
CA GLY A 341 -27.30 -4.53 -23.48
C GLY A 341 -26.61 -5.46 -24.50
N ASP A 342 -25.46 -5.08 -25.05
CA ASP A 342 -24.66 -5.93 -25.94
C ASP A 342 -23.74 -6.83 -25.11
N TYR A 343 -24.36 -7.81 -24.45
CA TYR A 343 -23.68 -8.72 -23.53
C TYR A 343 -22.67 -9.64 -24.21
N GLU A 344 -22.90 -10.00 -25.48
CA GLU A 344 -21.98 -10.85 -26.24
C GLU A 344 -20.68 -10.13 -26.55
N THR A 345 -20.75 -8.86 -26.98
CA THR A 345 -19.54 -8.06 -27.19
C THR A 345 -18.83 -7.78 -25.87
N ALA A 346 -19.58 -7.50 -24.79
CA ALA A 346 -19.00 -7.32 -23.47
C ALA A 346 -18.18 -8.54 -23.00
N LEU A 347 -18.75 -9.75 -23.12
CA LEU A 347 -18.08 -10.99 -22.74
C LEU A 347 -16.80 -11.25 -23.56
N LYS A 348 -16.79 -10.93 -24.85
CA LYS A 348 -15.58 -11.06 -25.69
C LYS A 348 -14.43 -10.19 -25.18
N TYR A 349 -14.72 -8.95 -24.80
CA TYR A 349 -13.72 -8.04 -24.24
C TYR A 349 -13.24 -8.52 -22.85
N LEU A 350 -14.13 -9.00 -22.00
CA LEU A 350 -13.77 -9.58 -20.70
C LEU A 350 -12.90 -10.84 -20.84
N GLN A 351 -13.16 -11.69 -21.82
CA GLN A 351 -12.34 -12.88 -22.09
C GLN A 351 -10.92 -12.49 -22.53
N GLN A 352 -10.78 -11.46 -23.36
CA GLN A 352 -9.46 -10.93 -23.76
C GLN A 352 -8.70 -10.36 -22.55
N SER A 353 -9.37 -9.54 -21.74
CA SER A 353 -8.81 -9.01 -20.49
C SER A 353 -8.34 -10.14 -19.57
N PHE A 354 -9.20 -11.14 -19.34
CA PHE A 354 -8.89 -12.28 -18.47
C PHE A 354 -7.64 -13.04 -18.94
N ALA A 355 -7.55 -13.33 -20.24
CA ALA A 355 -6.40 -14.02 -20.82
C ALA A 355 -5.09 -13.21 -20.64
N ILE A 356 -5.16 -11.88 -20.81
CA ILE A 356 -4.00 -11.00 -20.58
C ILE A 356 -3.58 -11.02 -19.11
N ARG A 357 -4.55 -10.89 -18.18
CA ARG A 357 -4.28 -10.88 -16.74
C ARG A 357 -3.69 -12.19 -16.24
N GLN A 358 -4.19 -13.33 -16.74
CA GLN A 358 -3.58 -14.63 -16.49
C GLN A 358 -2.14 -14.70 -16.98
N LYS A 359 -1.87 -14.18 -18.18
CA LYS A 359 -0.53 -14.20 -18.77
C LYS A 359 0.47 -13.38 -17.96
N ILE A 360 0.06 -12.26 -17.35
CA ILE A 360 0.93 -11.42 -16.52
C ILE A 360 0.89 -11.79 -15.03
N GLY A 361 0.08 -12.78 -14.62
CA GLY A 361 -0.05 -13.21 -13.23
C GLY A 361 -0.80 -12.22 -12.32
N ASP A 362 -1.60 -11.31 -12.88
CA ASP A 362 -2.39 -10.34 -12.11
C ASP A 362 -3.65 -10.99 -11.51
N LYS A 363 -3.49 -11.62 -10.35
CA LYS A 363 -4.59 -12.30 -9.63
C LYS A 363 -5.69 -11.35 -9.17
N SER A 364 -5.34 -10.11 -8.81
CA SER A 364 -6.34 -9.13 -8.37
C SER A 364 -7.26 -8.76 -9.54
N GLY A 365 -6.67 -8.49 -10.70
CA GLY A 365 -7.44 -8.16 -11.88
C GLY A 365 -8.15 -9.36 -12.51
N GLU A 366 -7.58 -10.58 -12.41
CA GLU A 366 -8.30 -11.81 -12.76
C GLU A 366 -9.64 -11.87 -12.00
N GLY A 367 -9.60 -11.70 -10.68
CA GLY A 367 -10.80 -11.68 -9.84
C GLY A 367 -11.79 -10.58 -10.23
N ALA A 368 -11.31 -9.37 -10.49
CA ALA A 368 -12.17 -8.27 -10.97
C ALA A 368 -12.84 -8.60 -12.32
N THR A 369 -12.10 -9.21 -13.24
CA THR A 369 -12.60 -9.60 -14.56
C THR A 369 -13.64 -10.71 -14.45
N LEU A 370 -13.41 -11.73 -13.62
CA LEU A 370 -14.37 -12.81 -13.35
C LEU A 370 -15.67 -12.26 -12.74
N ASN A 371 -15.56 -11.33 -11.79
CA ASN A 371 -16.74 -10.67 -11.21
C ASN A 371 -17.53 -9.89 -12.27
N ASN A 372 -16.87 -9.20 -13.20
CA ASN A 372 -17.54 -8.51 -14.31
C ASN A 372 -18.19 -9.50 -15.28
N ILE A 373 -17.56 -10.65 -15.54
CA ILE A 373 -18.15 -11.74 -16.33
C ILE A 373 -19.44 -12.23 -15.66
N SER A 374 -19.39 -12.52 -14.35
CA SER A 374 -20.56 -12.91 -13.55
C SER A 374 -21.70 -11.90 -13.67
N GLN A 375 -21.40 -10.60 -13.57
CA GLN A 375 -22.40 -9.54 -13.71
C GLN A 375 -23.06 -9.52 -15.09
N ILE A 376 -22.30 -9.72 -16.17
CA ILE A 376 -22.87 -9.76 -17.52
C ILE A 376 -23.79 -10.99 -17.70
N TYR A 377 -23.39 -12.16 -17.18
CA TYR A 377 -24.25 -13.35 -17.15
C TYR A 377 -25.53 -13.12 -16.33
N GLY A 378 -25.44 -12.42 -15.20
CA GLY A 378 -26.59 -12.03 -14.40
C GLY A 378 -27.53 -11.05 -15.13
N ALA A 379 -26.97 -10.04 -15.81
CA ALA A 379 -27.73 -9.03 -16.55
C ALA A 379 -28.50 -9.61 -17.75
N ARG A 380 -28.00 -10.69 -18.36
CA ARG A 380 -28.70 -11.44 -19.41
C ARG A 380 -29.65 -12.53 -18.89
N GLY A 381 -29.78 -12.69 -17.57
CA GLY A 381 -30.68 -13.66 -16.92
C GLY A 381 -30.12 -15.08 -16.77
N ASP A 382 -28.83 -15.30 -17.06
CA ASP A 382 -28.15 -16.59 -16.92
C ASP A 382 -27.47 -16.71 -15.55
N TYR A 383 -28.29 -16.85 -14.52
CA TYR A 383 -27.82 -16.88 -13.13
C TYR A 383 -26.98 -18.12 -12.81
N GLU A 384 -27.23 -19.25 -13.49
CA GLU A 384 -26.45 -20.48 -13.30
C GLU A 384 -25.00 -20.30 -13.76
N THR A 385 -24.80 -19.65 -14.90
CA THR A 385 -23.44 -19.36 -15.37
C THR A 385 -22.81 -18.25 -14.56
N ALA A 386 -23.58 -17.22 -14.15
CA ALA A 386 -23.08 -16.16 -13.27
C ALA A 386 -22.48 -16.72 -11.97
N LEU A 387 -23.12 -17.71 -11.32
CA LEU A 387 -22.63 -18.32 -10.08
C LEU A 387 -21.34 -19.14 -10.23
N LYS A 388 -20.93 -19.51 -11.44
CA LYS A 388 -19.68 -20.24 -11.70
C LYS A 388 -18.46 -19.31 -11.73
N TYR A 389 -18.69 -18.01 -11.90
CA TYR A 389 -17.70 -16.95 -11.92
C TYR A 389 -17.76 -16.18 -10.60
#